data_AF-A0A124FR33-F1
#
_entry.id   AF-A0A124FR33-F1
#
_cell.length_a   1.000
_cell.length_b   1.000
_cell.length_c   1.000
_cell.angle_alpha   90.00
_cell.angle_beta   90.00
_cell.angle_gamma   90.00
#
_symmetry.space_group_name_H-M   'P 1'
#
loop_
_entity.id
_entity.type
_entity.pdbx_description
1 polymer ?
#
loop_
_entity_poly.entity_id
_entity_poly.type
_entity_poly.pdbx_seq_one_letter_code
_entity_poly.pdbx_strand_id
1 'polypeptide(L)'
;MKLYTGNYFDAFADEYRSKITSEINSQSDSYILNVNVDDFTAHLVQKYTLDIPEFHYDKVYVDTIEKDIPGSRFPPFDFMITDTNKMFRKQVIIYHIPYSGDVNLLQLRPNPFTLMSYEANFDNRQKCVLIEIINFYNDPEKIKQQYNQEVNYLSSNYGNLRNNCQTFNTSLESSIRHSIDSRRQQVLQKNSLLASLGVPMKKKEGVAETFSVPNPKLKDKIIVKPIVYEKDFKPEPALDDNNYKKILKIINDVGKNFERLPSTYKGKGEEDIRDHILLILDPNFELGSAGGETFNKIGKTDISLRYDSSVVFVAECKYWKGEKTYLKTIDQLLGYLTWRNSKVAVINFVQNNEFSDVLEKVKISTKTHPNYLKELNSNDEIWFNYKFHLNGDRNRELDLAVISFHLPK
;
A
#
# COMPACT_ATOMS: atom_id res chain seq x y z
N MET A 1 3.07 -29.07 -31.65
CA MET A 1 2.07 -28.13 -31.11
C MET A 1 1.34 -27.48 -32.28
N LYS A 2 0.01 -27.57 -32.31
CA LYS A 2 -0.77 -26.91 -33.37
C LYS A 2 -0.94 -25.44 -33.05
N LEU A 3 -0.52 -24.59 -33.97
CA LEU A 3 -0.56 -23.14 -33.82
C LEU A 3 -1.89 -22.60 -34.34
N TYR A 4 -2.43 -21.61 -33.62
CA TYR A 4 -3.63 -20.87 -34.01
C TYR A 4 -4.87 -21.77 -34.22
N THR A 5 -4.98 -22.87 -33.47
CA THR A 5 -6.11 -23.80 -33.57
C THR A 5 -6.98 -23.86 -32.31
N GLY A 6 -6.54 -23.29 -31.20
CA GLY A 6 -7.23 -23.29 -29.90
C GLY A 6 -8.37 -22.27 -29.82
N ASN A 7 -8.63 -21.79 -28.61
CA ASN A 7 -9.68 -20.80 -28.34
C ASN A 7 -9.38 -19.47 -29.05
N TYR A 8 -10.43 -18.72 -29.36
CA TYR A 8 -10.32 -17.33 -29.83
C TYR A 8 -9.64 -16.47 -28.77
N PHE A 9 -8.74 -15.60 -29.22
CA PHE A 9 -8.01 -14.68 -28.34
C PHE A 9 -8.97 -13.82 -27.51
N ASP A 10 -10.05 -13.31 -28.12
CA ASP A 10 -11.03 -12.46 -27.42
C ASP A 10 -11.70 -13.21 -26.26
N ALA A 11 -12.12 -14.46 -26.49
CA ALA A 11 -12.71 -15.30 -25.44
C ALA A 11 -11.71 -15.61 -24.33
N PHE A 12 -10.45 -15.88 -24.69
CA PHE A 12 -9.37 -16.05 -23.71
C PHE A 12 -9.15 -14.77 -22.89
N ALA A 13 -9.08 -13.61 -23.55
CA ALA A 13 -8.86 -12.32 -22.92
C ALA A 13 -9.98 -11.97 -21.93
N ASP A 14 -11.23 -12.26 -22.26
CA ASP A 14 -12.39 -12.04 -21.39
C ASP A 14 -12.39 -12.99 -20.18
N GLU A 15 -12.02 -14.25 -20.36
CA GLU A 15 -11.83 -15.19 -19.25
C GLU A 15 -10.69 -14.72 -18.33
N TYR A 16 -9.59 -14.24 -18.92
CA TYR A 16 -8.44 -13.71 -18.19
C TYR A 16 -8.80 -12.46 -17.37
N ARG A 17 -9.56 -11.52 -17.95
CA ARG A 17 -10.10 -10.35 -17.25
C ARG A 17 -11.06 -10.72 -16.12
N SER A 18 -11.86 -11.76 -16.33
CA SER A 18 -12.74 -12.29 -15.30
C SER A 18 -11.96 -12.89 -14.14
N LYS A 19 -10.86 -13.61 -14.38
CA LYS A 19 -9.95 -14.10 -13.32
C LYS A 19 -9.37 -12.95 -12.50
N ILE A 20 -8.91 -11.89 -13.15
CA ILE A 20 -8.41 -10.67 -12.48
C ILE A 20 -9.50 -10.08 -11.58
N THR A 21 -10.72 -9.93 -12.13
CA THR A 21 -11.86 -9.38 -11.40
C THR A 21 -12.26 -10.26 -10.21
N SER A 22 -12.24 -11.58 -10.37
CA SER A 22 -12.46 -12.54 -9.28
C SER A 22 -11.38 -12.44 -8.20
N GLU A 23 -10.11 -12.27 -8.57
CA GLU A 23 -9.03 -12.06 -7.60
C GLU A 23 -9.24 -10.77 -6.79
N ILE A 24 -9.61 -9.67 -7.46
CA ILE A 24 -9.97 -8.40 -6.80
C ILE A 24 -11.17 -8.61 -5.86
N ASN A 25 -12.21 -9.31 -6.31
CA ASN A 25 -13.42 -9.53 -5.53
C ASN A 25 -13.22 -10.48 -4.34
N SER A 26 -12.25 -11.40 -4.44
CA SER A 26 -11.89 -12.32 -3.36
C SER A 26 -11.18 -11.63 -2.20
N GLN A 27 -10.62 -10.43 -2.43
CA GLN A 27 -10.01 -9.65 -1.37
C GLN A 27 -11.05 -9.22 -0.35
N SER A 28 -10.62 -9.15 0.91
CA SER A 28 -11.50 -8.69 1.98
C SER A 28 -11.94 -7.24 1.75
N ASP A 29 -13.17 -6.92 2.18
CA ASP A 29 -13.71 -5.55 2.14
C ASP A 29 -12.75 -4.54 2.82
N SER A 30 -12.00 -4.99 3.85
CA SER A 30 -10.98 -4.18 4.53
C SER A 30 -9.73 -3.95 3.65
N TYR A 31 -9.24 -4.99 2.98
CA TYR A 31 -8.06 -4.89 2.13
C TYR A 31 -8.31 -3.93 0.96
N ILE A 32 -9.43 -4.08 0.24
CA ILE A 32 -9.70 -3.30 -0.96
C ILE A 32 -9.87 -1.79 -0.68
N LEU A 33 -10.35 -1.42 0.51
CA LEU A 33 -10.52 -0.02 0.91
C LEU A 33 -9.20 0.65 1.32
N ASN A 34 -8.23 -0.14 1.81
CA ASN A 34 -7.01 0.37 2.42
C ASN A 34 -5.75 0.18 1.56
N VAL A 35 -5.79 -0.70 0.56
CA VAL A 35 -4.65 -0.93 -0.33
C VAL A 35 -4.35 0.31 -1.18
N ASN A 36 -3.07 0.61 -1.38
CA ASN A 36 -2.64 1.59 -2.37
C ASN A 36 -3.02 1.07 -3.77
N VAL A 37 -3.87 1.83 -4.47
CA VAL A 37 -4.37 1.44 -5.79
C VAL A 37 -3.22 1.31 -6.78
N ASP A 38 -2.22 2.20 -6.73
CA ASP A 38 -1.09 2.17 -7.67
C ASP A 38 -0.22 0.92 -7.46
N ASP A 39 0.11 0.59 -6.21
CA ASP A 39 0.94 -0.58 -5.89
C ASP A 39 0.19 -1.89 -6.21
N PHE A 40 -1.10 -1.97 -5.90
CA PHE A 40 -1.91 -3.15 -6.18
C PHE A 40 -2.17 -3.33 -7.68
N THR A 41 -2.43 -2.24 -8.40
CA THR A 41 -2.50 -2.25 -9.86
C THR A 41 -1.18 -2.71 -10.46
N ALA A 42 -0.04 -2.17 -10.02
CA ALA A 42 1.28 -2.57 -10.53
C ALA A 42 1.55 -4.07 -10.28
N HIS A 43 1.21 -4.59 -9.10
CA HIS A 43 1.31 -6.01 -8.79
C HIS A 43 0.46 -6.88 -9.73
N LEU A 44 -0.80 -6.52 -9.94
CA LEU A 44 -1.70 -7.26 -10.82
C LEU A 44 -1.27 -7.15 -12.29
N VAL A 45 -0.82 -5.99 -12.75
CA VAL A 45 -0.27 -5.82 -14.10
C VAL A 45 0.94 -6.73 -14.28
N GLN A 46 1.90 -6.73 -13.36
CA GLN A 46 3.06 -7.61 -13.43
C GLN A 46 2.67 -9.10 -13.48
N LYS A 47 1.68 -9.50 -12.67
CA LYS A 47 1.22 -10.88 -12.57
C LYS A 47 0.47 -11.36 -13.82
N TYR A 48 -0.31 -10.49 -14.45
CA TYR A 48 -1.23 -10.84 -15.54
C TYR A 48 -0.80 -10.35 -16.92
N THR A 49 0.34 -9.67 -17.03
CA THR A 49 0.92 -9.30 -18.33
C THR A 49 1.22 -10.56 -19.11
N LEU A 50 0.74 -10.62 -20.35
CA LEU A 50 1.03 -11.72 -21.26
C LEU A 50 2.49 -11.62 -21.73
N ASP A 51 3.27 -12.65 -21.43
CA ASP A 51 4.66 -12.79 -21.88
C ASP A 51 4.68 -13.23 -23.36
N ILE A 52 4.71 -12.25 -24.25
CA ILE A 52 4.50 -12.47 -25.69
C ILE A 52 5.65 -13.33 -26.24
N PRO A 53 5.36 -14.46 -26.91
CA PRO A 53 6.39 -15.30 -27.49
C PRO A 53 7.12 -14.55 -28.61
N GLU A 54 8.44 -14.66 -28.67
CA GLU A 54 9.28 -14.01 -29.68
C GLU A 54 10.29 -15.01 -30.26
N PHE A 55 10.37 -15.08 -31.59
CA PHE A 55 11.28 -15.95 -32.32
C PHE A 55 12.55 -15.18 -32.74
N HIS A 56 13.71 -15.72 -32.39
CA HIS A 56 15.02 -15.11 -32.65
C HIS A 56 15.60 -15.64 -33.97
N TYR A 57 15.09 -15.14 -35.10
CA TYR A 57 15.51 -15.56 -36.44
C TYR A 57 16.97 -15.22 -36.77
N ASP A 58 17.59 -14.31 -36.03
CA ASP A 58 19.01 -13.93 -36.12
C ASP A 58 19.96 -14.94 -35.47
N LYS A 59 19.45 -15.82 -34.59
CA LYS A 59 20.24 -16.80 -33.81
C LYS A 59 19.99 -18.24 -34.24
N VAL A 60 19.48 -18.43 -35.45
CA VAL A 60 19.15 -19.75 -35.97
C VAL A 60 20.43 -20.54 -36.24
N TYR A 61 20.43 -21.80 -35.81
CA TYR A 61 21.51 -22.74 -36.10
C TYR A 61 20.92 -24.05 -36.65
N VAL A 62 21.77 -24.86 -37.28
CA VAL A 62 21.36 -26.12 -37.90
C VAL A 62 22.09 -27.30 -37.25
N ASP A 63 21.35 -28.40 -37.11
CA ASP A 63 21.89 -29.73 -36.82
C ASP A 63 21.51 -30.68 -37.96
N THR A 64 22.15 -31.84 -38.03
CA THR A 64 21.92 -32.83 -39.08
C THR A 64 21.87 -34.22 -38.49
N ILE A 65 20.83 -34.98 -38.85
CA ILE A 65 20.69 -36.38 -38.48
C ILE A 65 20.36 -37.23 -39.70
N GLU A 66 20.59 -38.54 -39.60
CA GLU A 66 20.07 -39.50 -40.57
C GLU A 66 18.77 -40.13 -40.06
N LYS A 67 17.73 -40.12 -40.89
CA LYS A 67 16.44 -40.76 -40.61
C LYS A 67 16.06 -41.71 -41.73
N ASP A 68 15.36 -42.78 -41.37
CA ASP A 68 14.72 -43.66 -42.34
C ASP A 68 13.38 -43.04 -42.76
N ILE A 69 13.27 -42.65 -44.02
CA ILE A 69 12.11 -41.95 -44.58
C ILE A 69 11.35 -42.91 -45.51
N PRO A 70 10.03 -43.08 -45.35
CA PRO A 70 9.25 -43.93 -46.23
C PRO A 70 9.16 -43.33 -47.63
N GLY A 71 9.08 -44.21 -48.64
CA GLY A 71 8.92 -43.85 -50.04
C GLY A 71 7.77 -42.88 -50.32
N SER A 72 6.69 -42.95 -49.53
CA SER A 72 5.52 -42.06 -49.61
C SER A 72 5.82 -40.57 -49.36
N ARG A 73 6.94 -40.23 -48.70
CA ARG A 73 7.35 -38.83 -48.46
C ARG A 73 8.26 -38.26 -49.56
N PHE A 74 8.66 -39.07 -50.53
CA PHE A 74 9.49 -38.60 -51.64
C PHE A 74 8.65 -37.78 -52.64
N PRO A 75 9.20 -36.71 -53.22
CA PRO A 75 8.53 -35.95 -54.28
C PRO A 75 8.20 -36.85 -55.49
N PRO A 76 6.92 -37.09 -55.81
CA PRO A 76 6.51 -38.13 -56.76
C PRO A 76 6.87 -37.80 -58.22
N PHE A 77 7.00 -36.51 -58.56
CA PHE A 77 7.36 -36.07 -59.91
C PHE A 77 8.85 -36.23 -60.24
N ASP A 78 9.71 -36.23 -59.22
CA ASP A 78 11.16 -36.31 -59.38
C ASP A 78 11.74 -37.69 -59.03
N PHE A 79 11.01 -38.49 -58.24
CA PHE A 79 11.43 -39.81 -57.78
C PHE A 79 10.35 -40.85 -58.08
N MET A 80 10.65 -41.79 -58.99
CA MET A 80 9.78 -42.93 -59.28
C MET A 80 9.89 -44.01 -58.21
N ILE A 81 9.21 -43.83 -57.08
CA ILE A 81 9.15 -44.81 -56.00
C ILE A 81 7.94 -45.73 -56.18
N THR A 82 8.19 -46.99 -56.52
CA THR A 82 7.14 -48.01 -56.76
C THR A 82 6.58 -48.61 -55.47
N ASP A 83 7.42 -48.78 -54.45
CA ASP A 83 7.02 -49.23 -53.11
C ASP A 83 7.07 -48.07 -52.12
N THR A 84 5.91 -47.52 -51.80
CA THR A 84 5.75 -46.35 -50.93
C THR A 84 6.01 -46.65 -49.45
N ASN A 85 6.00 -47.93 -49.05
CA ASN A 85 6.30 -48.36 -47.68
C ASN A 85 7.79 -48.65 -47.46
N LYS A 86 8.58 -48.75 -48.53
CA LYS A 86 10.02 -48.94 -48.43
C LYS A 86 10.67 -47.75 -47.73
N MET A 87 11.54 -48.03 -46.77
CA MET A 87 12.28 -47.03 -46.01
C MET A 87 13.62 -46.71 -46.67
N PHE A 88 13.98 -45.43 -46.74
CA PHE A 88 15.21 -44.94 -47.33
C PHE A 88 15.96 -44.06 -46.33
N ARG A 89 17.22 -44.38 -46.05
CA ARG A 89 18.09 -43.56 -45.20
C ARG A 89 18.36 -42.23 -45.89
N LYS A 90 17.98 -41.12 -45.25
CA LYS A 90 18.19 -39.76 -45.77
C LYS A 90 18.71 -38.84 -44.68
N GLN A 91 19.54 -37.89 -45.12
CA GLN A 91 19.98 -36.77 -44.30
C GLN A 91 18.79 -35.82 -44.06
N VAL A 92 18.56 -35.45 -42.81
CA VAL A 92 17.55 -34.48 -42.39
C VAL A 92 18.27 -33.35 -41.69
N ILE A 93 18.05 -32.14 -42.20
CA ILE A 93 18.59 -30.90 -41.65
C ILE A 93 17.53 -30.34 -40.70
N ILE A 94 17.94 -30.10 -39.45
CA ILE A 94 17.06 -29.56 -38.42
C ILE A 94 17.47 -28.12 -38.17
N TYR A 95 16.59 -27.17 -38.46
CA TYR A 95 16.77 -25.78 -38.08
C TYR A 95 16.23 -25.58 -36.67
N HIS A 96 17.07 -25.03 -35.79
CA HIS A 96 16.72 -24.65 -34.44
C HIS A 96 16.52 -23.14 -34.40
N ILE A 97 15.27 -22.71 -34.16
CA ILE A 97 14.90 -21.29 -34.02
C ILE A 97 14.67 -21.01 -32.52
N PRO A 98 15.60 -20.33 -31.84
CA PRO A 98 15.42 -19.99 -30.42
C PRO A 98 14.21 -19.09 -30.21
N TYR A 99 13.53 -19.24 -29.07
CA TYR A 99 12.43 -18.37 -28.69
C TYR A 99 12.50 -17.92 -27.22
N SER A 100 11.83 -16.81 -26.93
CA SER A 100 11.52 -16.33 -25.58
C SER A 100 10.01 -16.18 -25.41
N GLY A 101 9.55 -15.95 -24.18
CA GLY A 101 8.14 -15.77 -23.86
C GLY A 101 7.34 -17.06 -23.71
N ASP A 102 6.02 -16.92 -23.54
CA ASP A 102 5.09 -18.04 -23.40
C ASP A 102 4.56 -18.50 -24.77
N VAL A 103 5.13 -19.61 -25.26
CA VAL A 103 4.73 -20.23 -26.53
C VAL A 103 3.33 -20.83 -26.51
N ASN A 104 2.72 -21.04 -25.34
CA ASN A 104 1.34 -21.53 -25.28
C ASN A 104 0.35 -20.52 -25.85
N LEU A 105 0.69 -19.22 -25.83
CA LEU A 105 -0.12 -18.17 -26.45
C LEU A 105 -0.26 -18.37 -27.97
N LEU A 106 0.71 -19.03 -28.63
CA LEU A 106 0.65 -19.33 -30.07
C LEU A 106 -0.46 -20.33 -30.43
N GLN A 107 -1.05 -21.01 -29.46
CA GLN A 107 -2.20 -21.88 -29.71
C GLN A 107 -3.50 -21.09 -29.88
N LEU A 108 -3.56 -19.85 -29.41
CA LEU A 108 -4.75 -18.99 -29.50
C LEU A 108 -5.00 -18.54 -30.94
N ARG A 109 -6.28 -18.45 -31.32
CA ARG A 109 -6.70 -17.89 -32.61
C ARG A 109 -6.77 -16.37 -32.50
N PRO A 110 -5.91 -15.60 -33.20
CA PRO A 110 -5.99 -14.15 -33.17
C PRO A 110 -7.24 -13.62 -33.87
N ASN A 111 -7.53 -12.35 -33.66
CA ASN A 111 -8.56 -11.61 -34.38
C ASN A 111 -7.97 -10.31 -34.95
N PRO A 112 -7.86 -10.12 -36.28
CA PRO A 112 -8.36 -11.00 -37.33
C PRO A 112 -7.56 -12.30 -37.48
N PHE A 113 -8.22 -13.36 -37.94
CA PHE A 113 -7.63 -14.68 -38.18
C PHE A 113 -7.50 -14.96 -39.67
N THR A 114 -6.35 -15.50 -40.09
CA THR A 114 -6.16 -16.09 -41.42
C THR A 114 -6.29 -17.61 -41.31
N LEU A 115 -7.11 -18.22 -42.20
CA LEU A 115 -7.39 -19.66 -42.22
C LEU A 115 -6.16 -20.49 -42.65
N MET A 116 -5.17 -20.54 -41.78
CA MET A 116 -3.92 -21.25 -41.95
C MET A 116 -3.53 -21.84 -40.60
N SER A 117 -3.37 -23.15 -40.55
CA SER A 117 -2.89 -23.87 -39.37
C SER A 117 -1.53 -24.47 -39.66
N TYR A 118 -0.60 -24.34 -38.72
CA TYR A 118 0.73 -24.92 -38.81
C TYR A 118 1.01 -25.77 -37.58
N GLU A 119 1.60 -26.95 -37.78
CA GLU A 119 2.02 -27.82 -36.68
C GLU A 119 3.53 -27.71 -36.49
N ALA A 120 3.92 -26.98 -35.45
CA ALA A 120 5.32 -26.71 -35.14
C ALA A 120 5.81 -27.64 -34.04
N ASN A 121 7.06 -28.11 -34.17
CA ASN A 121 7.74 -28.91 -33.15
C ASN A 121 8.52 -27.98 -32.23
N PHE A 122 8.26 -28.04 -30.93
CA PHE A 122 8.95 -27.23 -29.92
C PHE A 122 9.82 -28.14 -29.04
N ASP A 123 11.08 -27.76 -28.87
CA ASP A 123 11.93 -28.28 -27.80
C ASP A 123 11.89 -27.31 -26.62
N ASN A 124 11.09 -27.66 -25.61
CA ASN A 124 10.94 -26.85 -24.39
C ASN A 124 12.21 -26.83 -23.51
N ARG A 125 13.12 -27.81 -23.65
CA ARG A 125 14.39 -27.84 -22.88
C ARG A 125 15.38 -26.84 -23.44
N GLN A 126 15.51 -26.80 -24.76
CA GLN A 126 16.41 -25.88 -25.45
C GLN A 126 15.75 -24.55 -25.83
N LYS A 127 14.45 -24.41 -25.58
CA LYS A 127 13.63 -23.25 -26.00
C LYS A 127 13.80 -22.92 -27.48
N CYS A 128 13.65 -23.95 -28.33
CA CYS A 128 13.78 -23.82 -29.78
C CYS A 128 12.56 -24.40 -30.50
N VAL A 129 12.18 -23.79 -31.64
CA VAL A 129 11.32 -24.42 -32.65
C VAL A 129 12.20 -25.23 -33.58
N LEU A 130 11.79 -26.46 -33.88
CA LEU A 130 12.49 -27.38 -34.76
C LEU A 130 11.76 -27.47 -36.10
N ILE A 131 12.45 -27.12 -37.18
CA ILE A 131 11.98 -27.29 -38.56
C ILE A 131 12.85 -28.37 -39.20
N GLU A 132 12.25 -29.50 -39.55
CA GLU A 132 12.93 -30.64 -40.16
C GLU A 132 12.78 -30.62 -41.68
N ILE A 133 13.90 -30.54 -42.40
CA ILE A 133 13.93 -30.55 -43.86
C ILE A 133 14.69 -31.77 -44.34
N ILE A 134 14.00 -32.62 -45.12
CA ILE A 134 14.59 -33.83 -45.70
C ILE A 134 15.40 -33.45 -46.93
N ASN A 135 16.68 -33.78 -46.94
CA ASN A 135 17.56 -33.50 -48.07
C ASN A 135 17.36 -34.54 -49.20
N PHE A 136 16.49 -34.21 -50.16
CA PHE A 136 16.23 -35.07 -51.32
C PHE A 136 17.20 -34.82 -52.49
N TYR A 137 17.59 -33.58 -52.73
CA TYR A 137 18.27 -33.14 -53.96
C TYR A 137 19.73 -32.71 -53.77
N ASN A 138 20.23 -32.60 -52.53
CA ASN A 138 21.52 -31.98 -52.20
C ASN A 138 21.67 -30.55 -52.74
N ASP A 139 20.56 -29.80 -52.78
CA ASP A 139 20.49 -28.43 -53.30
C ASP A 139 20.24 -27.44 -52.15
N PRO A 140 21.26 -26.62 -51.79
CA PRO A 140 21.14 -25.64 -50.71
C PRO A 140 20.04 -24.60 -50.94
N GLU A 141 19.76 -24.21 -52.18
CA GLU A 141 18.75 -23.20 -52.46
C GLU A 141 17.33 -23.76 -52.26
N LYS A 142 17.10 -25.02 -52.64
CA LYS A 142 15.84 -25.71 -52.31
C LYS A 142 15.63 -25.85 -50.80
N ILE A 143 16.68 -26.19 -50.05
CA ILE A 143 16.61 -26.30 -48.59
C ILE A 143 16.27 -24.95 -47.96
N LYS A 144 16.93 -23.87 -48.39
CA LYS A 144 16.62 -22.51 -47.91
C LYS A 144 15.19 -22.07 -48.28
N GLN A 145 14.75 -22.36 -49.50
CA GLN A 145 13.38 -22.04 -49.93
C GLN A 145 12.34 -22.77 -49.06
N GLN A 146 12.54 -24.06 -48.80
CA GLN A 146 11.65 -24.83 -47.92
C GLN A 146 11.67 -24.26 -46.50
N TYR A 147 12.85 -23.93 -45.94
CA TYR A 147 12.94 -23.28 -44.63
C TYR A 147 12.14 -21.96 -44.59
N ASN A 148 12.32 -21.09 -45.59
CA ASN A 148 11.59 -19.82 -45.65
C ASN A 148 10.07 -20.03 -45.76
N GLN A 149 9.62 -21.07 -46.47
CA GLN A 149 8.19 -21.43 -46.52
C GLN A 149 7.66 -21.84 -45.15
N GLU A 150 8.38 -22.69 -44.43
CA GLU A 150 8.00 -23.12 -43.07
C GLU A 150 8.00 -21.95 -42.07
N VAL A 151 8.96 -21.04 -42.17
CA VAL A 151 8.99 -19.79 -41.38
C VAL A 151 7.81 -18.87 -41.69
N ASN A 152 7.40 -18.79 -42.97
CA ASN A 152 6.21 -18.03 -43.35
C ASN A 152 4.93 -18.66 -42.78
N TYR A 153 4.82 -19.98 -42.76
CA TYR A 153 3.69 -20.67 -42.13
C TYR A 153 3.68 -20.46 -40.62
N LEU A 154 4.83 -20.56 -39.97
CA LEU A 154 5.02 -20.26 -38.55
C LEU A 154 4.60 -18.82 -38.22
N SER A 155 4.93 -17.86 -39.08
CA SER A 155 4.68 -16.42 -38.86
C SER A 155 3.31 -15.93 -39.33
N SER A 156 2.55 -16.77 -40.05
CA SER A 156 1.31 -16.40 -40.77
C SER A 156 0.29 -15.63 -39.95
N ASN A 157 0.04 -16.05 -38.71
CA ASN A 157 -0.90 -15.42 -37.77
C ASN A 157 -0.18 -14.75 -36.59
N TYR A 158 1.15 -14.83 -36.54
CA TYR A 158 1.95 -14.32 -35.42
C TYR A 158 1.79 -12.81 -35.25
N GLY A 159 1.82 -12.04 -36.33
CA GLY A 159 1.67 -10.58 -36.29
C GLY A 159 0.33 -10.15 -35.66
N ASN A 160 -0.77 -10.79 -36.04
CA ASN A 160 -2.10 -10.49 -35.49
C ASN A 160 -2.18 -10.88 -34.01
N LEU A 161 -1.70 -12.06 -33.65
CA LEU A 161 -1.65 -12.52 -32.27
C LEU A 161 -0.82 -11.58 -31.39
N ARG A 162 0.37 -11.19 -31.85
CA ARG A 162 1.24 -10.25 -31.18
C ARG A 162 0.53 -8.92 -30.94
N ASN A 163 -0.14 -8.38 -31.94
CA ASN A 163 -0.91 -7.13 -31.82
C ASN A 163 -2.07 -7.28 -30.82
N ASN A 164 -2.78 -8.41 -30.81
CA ASN A 164 -3.83 -8.67 -29.83
C ASN A 164 -3.27 -8.73 -28.40
N CYS A 165 -2.17 -9.45 -28.16
CA CYS A 165 -1.49 -9.49 -26.86
C CYS A 165 -1.01 -8.11 -26.41
N GLN A 166 -0.41 -7.32 -27.32
CA GLN A 166 0.06 -5.97 -27.01
C GLN A 166 -1.10 -5.03 -26.65
N THR A 167 -2.21 -5.12 -27.37
CA THR A 167 -3.42 -4.34 -27.10
C THR A 167 -4.01 -4.72 -25.75
N PHE A 168 -4.08 -6.02 -25.45
CA PHE A 168 -4.49 -6.52 -24.14
C PHE A 168 -3.61 -5.97 -23.02
N ASN A 169 -2.29 -6.14 -23.12
CA ASN A 169 -1.32 -5.66 -22.12
C ASN A 169 -1.41 -4.15 -21.91
N THR A 170 -1.57 -3.36 -22.98
CA THR A 170 -1.70 -1.89 -22.90
C THR A 170 -3.00 -1.47 -22.20
N SER A 171 -4.10 -2.22 -22.42
CA SER A 171 -5.40 -1.95 -21.76
C SER A 171 -5.51 -2.49 -20.33
N LEU A 172 -4.53 -3.27 -19.88
CA LEU A 172 -4.61 -4.05 -18.65
C LEU A 172 -4.65 -3.16 -17.41
N GLU A 173 -3.78 -2.14 -17.36
CA GLU A 173 -3.69 -1.23 -16.23
C GLU A 173 -5.00 -0.47 -16.00
N SER A 174 -5.55 0.16 -17.04
CA SER A 174 -6.79 0.93 -16.95
C SER A 174 -7.98 0.05 -16.58
N SER A 175 -8.04 -1.18 -17.12
CA SER A 175 -9.08 -2.16 -16.79
C SER A 175 -9.00 -2.60 -15.32
N ILE A 176 -7.80 -2.88 -14.81
CA ILE A 176 -7.59 -3.26 -13.40
C ILE A 176 -8.00 -2.12 -12.47
N ARG A 177 -7.57 -0.89 -12.74
CA ARG A 177 -7.94 0.30 -11.96
C ARG A 177 -9.45 0.45 -11.88
N HIS A 178 -10.13 0.35 -13.03
CA HIS A 178 -11.58 0.43 -13.08
C HIS A 178 -12.27 -0.67 -12.24
N SER A 179 -11.78 -1.91 -12.31
CA SER A 179 -12.32 -3.01 -11.49
C SER A 179 -12.11 -2.80 -9.99
N ILE A 180 -10.94 -2.28 -9.58
CA ILE A 180 -10.65 -1.94 -8.17
C ILE A 180 -11.60 -0.83 -7.69
N ASP A 181 -11.76 0.24 -8.46
CA ASP A 181 -12.63 1.36 -8.11
C ASP A 181 -14.10 0.94 -8.01
N SER A 182 -14.58 0.14 -8.96
CA SER A 182 -15.92 -0.44 -8.94
C SER A 182 -16.14 -1.27 -7.67
N ARG A 183 -15.16 -2.11 -7.30
CA ARG A 183 -15.22 -2.90 -6.07
C ARG A 183 -15.22 -2.03 -4.80
N ARG A 184 -14.38 -0.99 -4.75
CA ARG A 184 -14.36 -0.03 -3.63
C ARG A 184 -15.71 0.66 -3.47
N GLN A 185 -16.31 1.13 -4.56
CA GLN A 185 -17.63 1.76 -4.54
C GLN A 185 -18.72 0.81 -4.04
N GLN A 186 -18.72 -0.45 -4.48
CA GLN A 186 -19.66 -1.46 -3.98
C GLN A 186 -19.54 -1.68 -2.47
N VAL A 187 -18.31 -1.77 -1.94
CA VAL A 187 -18.08 -1.94 -0.51
C VAL A 187 -18.52 -0.69 0.26
N LEU A 188 -18.24 0.51 -0.24
CA LEU A 188 -18.70 1.77 0.38
C LEU A 188 -20.22 1.88 0.42
N GLN A 189 -20.91 1.55 -0.68
CA GLN A 189 -22.37 1.54 -0.74
C GLN A 189 -22.97 0.52 0.24
N LYS A 190 -22.40 -0.69 0.31
CA LYS A 190 -22.80 -1.72 1.28
C LYS A 190 -22.61 -1.22 2.71
N ASN A 191 -21.48 -0.60 3.04
CA ASN A 191 -21.22 -0.06 4.37
C ASN A 191 -22.16 1.10 4.73
N SER A 192 -22.44 1.99 3.78
CA SER A 192 -23.40 3.09 3.96
C SER A 192 -24.81 2.58 4.19
N LEU A 193 -25.24 1.56 3.44
CA LEU A 193 -26.53 0.91 3.64
C LEU A 193 -26.62 0.27 5.03
N LEU A 194 -25.59 -0.49 5.45
CA LEU A 194 -25.56 -1.12 6.76
C LEU A 194 -25.54 -0.09 7.91
N ALA A 195 -24.84 1.03 7.75
CA ALA A 195 -24.86 2.13 8.72
C ALA A 195 -26.25 2.78 8.83
N SER A 196 -26.99 2.89 7.72
CA SER A 196 -28.35 3.43 7.70
C SER A 196 -29.38 2.56 8.42
N LEU A 197 -29.08 1.27 8.66
CA LEU A 197 -29.97 0.36 9.38
C LEU A 197 -30.00 0.61 10.90
N GLY A 198 -29.07 1.38 11.46
CA GLY A 198 -29.11 1.78 12.89
C GLY A 198 -28.87 0.65 13.91
N VAL A 199 -28.39 -0.53 13.47
CA VAL A 199 -28.13 -1.69 14.33
C VAL A 199 -26.63 -2.01 14.36
N PRO A 200 -26.01 -2.26 15.54
CA PRO A 200 -24.59 -2.57 15.65
C PRO A 200 -24.23 -3.87 14.91
N MET A 201 -23.20 -3.81 14.05
CA MET A 201 -22.72 -4.98 13.31
C MET A 201 -22.01 -5.98 14.22
N LYS A 202 -22.34 -7.26 14.06
CA LYS A 202 -21.64 -8.37 14.72
C LYS A 202 -20.22 -8.48 14.13
N LYS A 203 -19.19 -8.23 14.94
CA LYS A 203 -17.78 -8.46 14.55
C LYS A 203 -17.57 -9.96 14.29
N LYS A 204 -16.99 -10.33 13.16
CA LYS A 204 -16.48 -11.69 12.94
C LYS A 204 -15.16 -11.84 13.70
N GLU A 205 -15.09 -12.80 14.61
CA GLU A 205 -13.85 -13.21 15.27
C GLU A 205 -12.95 -13.94 14.25
N GLY A 206 -11.64 -13.64 14.25
CA GLY A 206 -10.64 -14.46 13.56
C GLY A 206 -9.81 -13.82 12.43
N VAL A 207 -9.77 -12.48 12.27
CA VAL A 207 -8.78 -11.85 11.36
C VAL A 207 -7.66 -11.25 12.21
N ALA A 208 -6.44 -11.74 12.00
CA ALA A 208 -5.25 -11.21 12.66
C ALA A 208 -5.04 -9.73 12.29
N GLU A 209 -4.95 -8.87 13.30
CA GLU A 209 -4.49 -7.49 13.16
C GLU A 209 -2.99 -7.49 12.86
N THR A 210 -2.62 -7.70 11.60
CA THR A 210 -1.22 -7.58 11.18
C THR A 210 -1.11 -6.61 10.02
N PHE A 211 -0.37 -5.53 10.27
CA PHE A 211 0.18 -4.57 9.34
C PHE A 211 -0.76 -3.52 8.74
N SER A 212 -1.01 -2.50 9.55
CA SER A 212 -1.40 -1.15 9.15
C SER A 212 -0.16 -0.34 8.76
N VAL A 213 -0.09 0.12 7.50
CA VAL A 213 0.63 1.34 7.12
C VAL A 213 -0.46 2.38 6.79
N PRO A 214 -0.38 3.62 7.32
CA PRO A 214 -1.57 4.41 7.65
C PRO A 214 -2.24 5.03 6.43
N ASN A 215 -3.53 4.75 6.27
CA ASN A 215 -4.44 5.58 5.48
C ASN A 215 -4.53 6.99 6.14
N PRO A 216 -4.76 8.07 5.36
CA PRO A 216 -5.10 9.37 5.93
C PRO A 216 -6.39 9.19 6.71
N LYS A 217 -6.28 9.28 8.04
CA LYS A 217 -7.35 8.96 8.97
C LYS A 217 -8.60 9.77 8.63
N LEU A 218 -9.70 9.05 8.38
CA LEU A 218 -11.02 9.58 8.76
C LEU A 218 -10.93 9.93 10.24
N LYS A 219 -11.32 11.16 10.56
CA LYS A 219 -11.19 11.80 11.87
C LYS A 219 -11.51 10.82 13.00
N ASP A 220 -10.60 10.70 13.96
CA ASP A 220 -10.78 9.76 15.08
C ASP A 220 -11.84 10.33 16.04
N LYS A 221 -12.90 9.56 16.32
CA LYS A 221 -13.85 9.88 17.39
C LYS A 221 -13.21 9.66 18.76
N ILE A 222 -13.26 10.65 19.66
CA ILE A 222 -12.70 10.47 21.01
C ILE A 222 -13.66 9.57 21.81
N ILE A 223 -13.11 8.52 22.42
CA ILE A 223 -13.87 7.58 23.25
C ILE A 223 -13.68 8.00 24.70
N VAL A 224 -14.49 8.95 25.13
CA VAL A 224 -14.55 9.31 26.54
C VAL A 224 -15.22 8.18 27.32
N LYS A 225 -14.52 7.60 28.30
CA LYS A 225 -15.09 6.57 29.18
C LYS A 225 -15.51 7.22 30.51
N PRO A 226 -16.70 6.91 31.04
CA PRO A 226 -17.07 7.33 32.38
C PRO A 226 -16.20 6.58 33.40
N ILE A 227 -15.49 7.31 34.26
CA ILE A 227 -14.74 6.72 35.38
C ILE A 227 -15.65 6.78 36.61
N VAL A 228 -15.98 5.61 37.16
CA VAL A 228 -16.75 5.51 38.40
C VAL A 228 -15.79 5.52 39.57
N TYR A 229 -15.82 6.59 40.37
CA TYR A 229 -15.33 6.57 41.75
C TYR A 229 -16.55 6.46 42.67
N GLU A 230 -16.39 5.76 43.79
CA GLU A 230 -17.45 5.15 44.62
C GLU A 230 -18.79 5.89 44.78
N LYS A 231 -19.83 5.03 44.88
CA LYS A 231 -21.24 5.23 45.30
C LYS A 231 -21.72 6.68 45.44
N ASP A 232 -22.64 7.03 44.54
CA ASP A 232 -23.51 8.22 44.51
C ASP A 232 -23.01 9.44 43.70
N PHE A 233 -22.52 9.22 42.48
CA PHE A 233 -22.36 10.34 41.53
C PHE A 233 -22.65 9.99 40.07
N LYS A 234 -23.22 10.95 39.32
CA LYS A 234 -23.44 10.85 37.87
C LYS A 234 -22.10 10.63 37.17
N PRO A 235 -21.99 9.66 36.25
CA PRO A 235 -20.75 9.42 35.50
C PRO A 235 -20.41 10.65 34.64
N GLU A 236 -19.20 11.16 34.81
CA GLU A 236 -18.70 12.32 34.07
C GLU A 236 -17.58 11.95 33.10
N PRO A 237 -17.46 12.70 31.99
CA PRO A 237 -16.58 12.37 30.88
C PRO A 237 -15.10 12.49 31.28
N ALA A 238 -14.32 11.42 31.07
CA ALA A 238 -12.86 11.45 31.16
C ALA A 238 -12.20 10.92 29.88
N LEU A 239 -11.08 11.54 29.50
CA LEU A 239 -10.30 11.15 28.33
C LEU A 239 -9.60 9.80 28.56
N ASP A 240 -9.75 8.84 27.66
CA ASP A 240 -9.06 7.55 27.75
C ASP A 240 -7.57 7.64 27.38
N ASP A 241 -6.78 6.62 27.77
CA ASP A 241 -5.32 6.63 27.60
C ASP A 241 -4.89 6.65 26.14
N ASN A 242 -5.66 6.03 25.25
CA ASN A 242 -5.30 5.95 23.85
C ASN A 242 -5.48 7.31 23.18
N ASN A 243 -6.59 8.00 23.44
CA ASN A 243 -6.79 9.34 22.86
C ASN A 243 -5.85 10.39 23.47
N TYR A 244 -5.52 10.29 24.75
CA TYR A 244 -4.46 11.12 25.34
C TYR A 244 -3.12 10.94 24.65
N LYS A 245 -2.66 9.69 24.49
CA LYS A 245 -1.40 9.40 23.78
C LYS A 245 -1.44 9.87 22.33
N LYS A 246 -2.59 9.77 21.64
CA LYS A 246 -2.77 10.29 20.28
C LYS A 246 -2.65 11.82 20.22
N ILE A 247 -3.30 12.55 21.12
CA ILE A 247 -3.20 14.01 21.22
C ILE A 247 -1.73 14.43 21.40
N LEU A 248 -1.04 13.82 22.38
CA LEU A 248 0.37 14.10 22.63
C LEU A 248 1.27 13.74 21.44
N LYS A 249 0.97 12.64 20.74
CA LYS A 249 1.71 12.25 19.54
C LYS A 249 1.57 13.29 18.42
N ILE A 250 0.35 13.77 18.15
CA ILE A 250 0.12 14.81 17.14
C ILE A 250 0.87 16.10 17.53
N ILE A 251 0.82 16.51 18.79
CA ILE A 251 1.58 17.68 19.29
C ILE A 251 3.09 17.48 19.08
N ASN A 252 3.62 16.30 19.39
CA ASN A 252 5.03 15.96 19.17
C ASN A 252 5.41 16.01 17.68
N ASP A 253 4.57 15.46 16.81
CA ASP A 253 4.80 15.45 15.36
C ASP A 253 4.77 16.87 14.76
N VAL A 254 3.87 17.73 15.26
CA VAL A 254 3.85 19.16 14.90
C VAL A 254 5.12 19.85 15.39
N GLY A 255 5.55 19.60 16.62
CA GLY A 255 6.75 20.22 17.17
C GLY A 255 8.05 19.84 16.45
N LYS A 256 8.16 18.60 15.96
CA LYS A 256 9.27 18.19 15.07
C LYS A 256 9.33 19.00 13.78
N ASN A 257 8.21 19.52 13.29
CA ASN A 257 8.22 20.40 12.12
C ASN A 257 8.77 21.81 12.44
N PHE A 258 8.76 22.24 13.70
CA PHE A 258 9.34 23.52 14.12
C PHE A 258 10.85 23.52 13.91
N GLU A 259 11.48 22.38 14.18
CA GLU A 259 12.91 22.15 13.98
C GLU A 259 13.28 22.03 12.49
N ARG A 260 12.38 21.47 11.66
CA ARG A 260 12.60 21.29 10.22
C ARG A 260 12.43 22.57 9.39
N LEU A 261 11.62 23.52 9.85
CA LEU A 261 11.29 24.76 9.12
C LEU A 261 11.62 26.01 9.94
N PRO A 262 12.88 26.22 10.35
CA PRO A 262 13.22 27.25 11.33
C PRO A 262 12.89 28.68 10.87
N SER A 263 12.97 28.97 9.57
CA SER A 263 12.60 30.29 9.02
C SER A 263 11.14 30.68 9.28
N THR A 264 10.24 29.69 9.37
CA THR A 264 8.80 29.90 9.54
C THR A 264 8.44 30.27 10.99
N TYR A 265 9.21 29.76 11.95
CA TYR A 265 8.92 29.89 13.38
C TYR A 265 9.79 30.93 14.10
N LYS A 266 10.75 31.53 13.39
CA LYS A 266 11.57 32.61 13.91
C LYS A 266 10.72 33.82 14.32
N GLY A 267 10.95 34.33 15.53
CA GLY A 267 10.24 35.50 16.07
C GLY A 267 8.76 35.29 16.41
N LYS A 268 8.26 34.04 16.43
CA LYS A 268 6.88 33.71 16.79
C LYS A 268 6.68 33.63 18.31
N GLY A 269 5.58 34.20 18.80
CA GLY A 269 5.21 34.15 20.21
C GLY A 269 4.57 32.83 20.62
N GLU A 270 4.34 32.64 21.93
CA GLU A 270 3.67 31.44 22.48
C GLU A 270 2.29 31.23 21.82
N GLU A 271 1.55 32.33 21.58
CA GLU A 271 0.22 32.31 20.98
C GLU A 271 0.21 31.85 19.51
N ASP A 272 1.22 32.27 18.73
CA ASP A 272 1.36 31.91 17.31
C ASP A 272 1.62 30.41 17.15
N ILE A 273 2.53 29.88 17.98
CA ILE A 273 2.90 28.46 17.95
C ILE A 273 1.74 27.60 18.42
N ARG A 274 1.05 28.03 19.50
CA ARG A 274 -0.18 27.38 19.96
C ARG A 274 -1.23 27.30 18.85
N ASP A 275 -1.48 28.39 18.13
CA ASP A 275 -2.51 28.43 17.07
C ASP A 275 -2.15 27.51 15.91
N HIS A 276 -0.86 27.35 15.59
CA HIS A 276 -0.43 26.35 14.62
C HIS A 276 -0.64 24.92 15.13
N ILE A 277 -0.35 24.63 16.40
CA ILE A 277 -0.64 23.32 16.99
C ILE A 277 -2.14 23.01 16.88
N LEU A 278 -3.02 23.95 17.24
CA LEU A 278 -4.47 23.81 17.12
C LEU A 278 -4.91 23.57 15.66
N LEU A 279 -4.38 24.33 14.70
CA LEU A 279 -4.72 24.19 13.27
C LEU A 279 -4.52 22.76 12.75
N ILE A 280 -3.51 22.05 13.27
CA ILE A 280 -3.22 20.67 12.90
C ILE A 280 -3.93 19.68 13.81
N LEU A 281 -4.06 19.98 15.10
CA LEU A 281 -4.69 19.10 16.08
C LEU A 281 -6.21 18.98 15.84
N ASP A 282 -6.88 20.10 15.60
CA ASP A 282 -8.35 20.19 15.49
C ASP A 282 -8.95 19.29 14.40
N PRO A 283 -8.43 19.24 13.16
CA PRO A 283 -9.01 18.43 12.10
C PRO A 283 -8.86 16.92 12.31
N ASN A 284 -7.97 16.48 13.21
CA ASN A 284 -7.75 15.06 13.48
C ASN A 284 -8.87 14.43 14.32
N PHE A 285 -9.76 15.25 14.90
CA PHE A 285 -10.87 14.81 15.75
C PHE A 285 -12.22 15.28 15.16
N GLU A 286 -13.29 14.51 15.37
CA GLU A 286 -14.62 14.83 14.82
C GLU A 286 -15.24 16.08 15.49
N LEU A 287 -15.06 17.24 14.86
CA LEU A 287 -15.70 18.50 15.26
C LEU A 287 -17.10 18.64 14.64
N GLY A 288 -18.11 18.81 15.49
CA GLY A 288 -19.46 19.21 15.06
C GLY A 288 -20.32 19.64 16.24
N SER A 289 -21.10 20.70 16.04
CA SER A 289 -22.07 21.28 16.99
C SER A 289 -23.17 20.30 17.46
N ALA A 290 -23.16 19.06 16.96
CA ALA A 290 -24.05 17.96 17.32
C ALA A 290 -23.35 16.83 18.13
N GLY A 291 -22.01 16.85 18.26
CA GLY A 291 -21.21 15.77 18.86
C GLY A 291 -20.52 16.09 20.20
N GLY A 292 -20.50 17.36 20.63
CA GLY A 292 -20.08 17.77 21.98
C GLY A 292 -18.57 17.87 22.24
N GLU A 293 -17.70 17.50 21.29
CA GLU A 293 -16.23 17.53 21.39
C GLU A 293 -15.62 18.74 20.67
N THR A 294 -14.83 19.57 21.35
CA THR A 294 -14.19 20.74 20.71
C THR A 294 -12.89 21.17 21.41
N PHE A 295 -11.84 21.42 20.62
CA PHE A 295 -10.63 22.08 21.10
C PHE A 295 -10.83 23.59 21.15
N ASN A 296 -10.52 24.21 22.28
CA ASN A 296 -10.73 25.62 22.54
C ASN A 296 -9.59 26.21 23.38
N LYS A 297 -9.42 27.54 23.29
CA LYS A 297 -8.54 28.32 24.17
C LYS A 297 -9.24 28.53 25.54
N ILE A 298 -8.57 28.21 26.65
CA ILE A 298 -9.04 28.57 28.01
C ILE A 298 -8.45 29.91 28.44
N GLY A 299 -7.14 30.07 28.26
CA GLY A 299 -6.41 31.33 28.46
C GLY A 299 -5.64 31.73 27.20
N LYS A 300 -4.61 32.56 27.41
CA LYS A 300 -3.83 33.14 26.30
C LYS A 300 -2.90 32.16 25.62
N THR A 301 -2.49 31.09 26.29
CA THR A 301 -1.50 30.13 25.77
C THR A 301 -1.97 28.68 25.86
N ASP A 302 -3.14 28.46 26.47
CA ASP A 302 -3.66 27.13 26.73
C ASP A 302 -4.41 26.53 25.52
N ILE A 303 -4.28 25.22 25.37
CA ILE A 303 -5.08 24.35 24.51
C ILE A 303 -5.95 23.47 25.41
N SER A 304 -7.25 23.41 25.18
CA SER A 304 -8.15 22.56 25.95
C SER A 304 -9.06 21.75 25.06
N LEU A 305 -9.39 20.54 25.49
CA LEU A 305 -10.43 19.71 24.87
C LEU A 305 -11.65 19.68 25.79
N ARG A 306 -12.82 20.00 25.24
CA ARG A 306 -14.11 19.90 25.93
C ARG A 306 -14.93 18.75 25.38
N TYR A 307 -15.63 18.05 26.28
CA TYR A 307 -16.66 17.04 25.98
C TYR A 307 -17.90 17.34 26.83
N ASP A 308 -19.06 17.55 26.20
CA ASP A 308 -20.36 17.75 26.87
C ASP A 308 -20.28 18.73 28.06
N SER A 309 -19.70 19.92 27.80
CA SER A 309 -19.44 21.01 28.76
C SER A 309 -18.33 20.80 29.79
N SER A 310 -17.66 19.64 29.82
CA SER A 310 -16.55 19.33 30.74
C SER A 310 -15.19 19.40 30.03
N VAL A 311 -14.16 19.95 30.69
CA VAL A 311 -12.78 19.96 30.16
C VAL A 311 -12.12 18.62 30.49
N VAL A 312 -11.70 17.88 29.46
CA VAL A 312 -11.13 16.53 29.62
C VAL A 312 -9.63 16.47 29.36
N PHE A 313 -9.05 17.53 28.77
CA PHE A 313 -7.60 17.70 28.58
C PHE A 313 -7.23 19.18 28.56
N VAL A 314 -6.07 19.51 29.11
CA VAL A 314 -5.49 20.86 29.09
C VAL A 314 -3.99 20.76 28.78
N ALA A 315 -3.51 21.58 27.86
CA ALA A 315 -2.09 21.78 27.62
C ALA A 315 -1.73 23.26 27.74
N GLU A 316 -0.62 23.57 28.39
CA GLU A 316 -0.11 24.94 28.51
C GLU A 316 1.17 25.10 27.69
N CYS A 317 1.20 26.11 26.83
CA CYS A 317 2.33 26.41 25.95
C CYS A 317 3.22 27.51 26.56
N LYS A 318 4.51 27.26 26.73
CA LYS A 318 5.41 28.24 27.37
C LYS A 318 6.83 28.24 26.83
N TYR A 319 7.43 29.41 26.67
CA TYR A 319 8.88 29.52 26.48
C TYR A 319 9.64 29.25 27.77
N TRP A 320 10.68 28.44 27.66
CA TRP A 320 11.63 28.19 28.72
C TRP A 320 12.37 29.48 29.09
N LYS A 321 12.19 29.92 30.33
CA LYS A 321 12.91 31.06 30.95
C LYS A 321 13.67 30.66 32.22
N GLY A 322 13.85 29.36 32.43
CA GLY A 322 14.47 28.77 33.61
C GLY A 322 13.50 27.96 34.48
N GLU A 323 14.07 27.20 35.41
CA GLU A 323 13.37 26.19 36.25
C GLU A 323 12.23 26.79 37.07
N LYS A 324 12.42 28.00 37.64
CA LYS A 324 11.38 28.68 38.43
C LYS A 324 10.14 29.00 37.59
N THR A 325 10.33 29.45 36.35
CA THR A 325 9.21 29.75 35.45
C THR A 325 8.53 28.46 35.02
N TYR A 326 9.29 27.41 34.74
CA TYR A 326 8.77 26.09 34.38
C TYR A 326 7.91 25.46 35.49
N LEU A 327 8.38 25.47 36.74
CA LEU A 327 7.60 24.96 37.87
C LEU A 327 6.31 25.77 38.07
N LYS A 328 6.38 27.09 37.92
CA LYS A 328 5.20 27.96 37.96
C LYS A 328 4.19 27.63 36.84
N THR A 329 4.66 27.20 35.67
CA THR A 329 3.79 26.73 34.58
C THR A 329 3.09 25.42 34.97
N ILE A 330 3.77 24.50 35.65
CA ILE A 330 3.11 23.29 36.19
C ILE A 330 2.08 23.70 37.25
N ASP A 331 2.41 24.60 38.17
CA ASP A 331 1.46 25.10 39.18
C ASP A 331 0.21 25.72 38.53
N GLN A 332 0.40 26.55 37.49
CA GLN A 332 -0.69 27.17 36.74
C GLN A 332 -1.56 26.12 36.05
N LEU A 333 -0.93 25.14 35.39
CA LEU A 333 -1.63 24.04 34.73
C LEU A 333 -2.48 23.25 35.73
N LEU A 334 -1.91 22.91 36.89
CA LEU A 334 -2.61 22.22 37.98
C LEU A 334 -3.72 23.07 38.60
N GLY A 335 -3.61 24.40 38.53
CA GLY A 335 -4.64 25.34 38.98
C GLY A 335 -5.89 25.36 38.10
N TYR A 336 -5.78 25.03 36.82
CA TYR A 336 -6.93 24.87 35.92
C TYR A 336 -7.67 23.54 36.11
N LEU A 337 -7.08 22.60 36.85
CA LEU A 337 -7.63 21.27 37.01
C LEU A 337 -8.68 21.25 38.11
N THR A 338 -9.83 20.73 37.75
CA THR A 338 -10.80 20.27 38.74
C THR A 338 -10.49 18.82 39.10
N TRP A 339 -11.16 18.29 40.13
CA TRP A 339 -11.07 16.87 40.50
C TRP A 339 -11.37 15.86 39.39
N ARG A 340 -11.90 16.34 38.25
CA ARG A 340 -12.33 15.60 37.07
C ARG A 340 -11.24 15.48 35.99
N ASN A 341 -10.20 16.33 36.04
CA ASN A 341 -9.20 16.42 34.97
C ASN A 341 -7.95 15.60 35.34
N SER A 342 -7.78 14.44 34.71
CA SER A 342 -6.65 13.54 35.00
C SER A 342 -5.52 13.59 33.98
N LYS A 343 -5.62 14.40 32.90
CA LYS A 343 -4.67 14.34 31.78
C LYS A 343 -4.30 15.69 31.23
N VAL A 344 -3.00 16.02 31.30
CA VAL A 344 -2.51 17.36 31.02
C VAL A 344 -1.14 17.36 30.37
N ALA A 345 -0.79 18.45 29.68
CA ALA A 345 0.52 18.61 29.09
C ALA A 345 1.14 20.00 29.31
N VAL A 346 2.47 20.03 29.42
CA VAL A 346 3.27 21.24 29.27
C VAL A 346 4.03 21.15 27.95
N ILE A 347 3.80 22.13 27.08
CA ILE A 347 4.49 22.26 25.80
C ILE A 347 5.53 23.37 25.98
N ASN A 348 6.79 22.96 26.13
CA ASN A 348 7.90 23.84 26.48
C ASN A 348 8.73 24.22 25.24
N PHE A 349 8.88 25.50 24.98
CA PHE A 349 9.59 26.03 23.83
C PHE A 349 10.97 26.53 24.25
N VAL A 350 12.04 26.01 23.66
CA VAL A 350 13.42 26.30 24.06
C VAL A 350 14.15 27.00 22.92
N GLN A 351 14.54 28.26 23.13
CA GLN A 351 15.35 29.04 22.18
C GLN A 351 16.85 29.01 22.51
N ASN A 352 17.26 28.22 23.51
CA ASN A 352 18.64 28.22 24.00
C ASN A 352 19.56 27.36 23.12
N ASN A 353 20.82 27.76 22.98
CA ASN A 353 21.82 27.05 22.19
C ASN A 353 22.19 25.67 22.77
N GLU A 354 21.90 25.45 24.06
CA GLU A 354 22.16 24.20 24.78
C GLU A 354 20.82 23.54 25.16
N PHE A 355 20.19 22.90 24.18
CA PHE A 355 18.89 22.25 24.35
C PHE A 355 18.95 21.06 25.33
N SER A 356 20.00 20.24 25.25
CA SER A 356 20.21 19.08 26.11
C SER A 356 20.25 19.45 27.60
N ASP A 357 20.96 20.51 27.97
CA ASP A 357 21.02 21.03 29.33
C ASP A 357 19.65 21.45 29.86
N VAL A 358 18.80 21.99 28.98
CA VAL A 358 17.42 22.34 29.33
C VAL A 358 16.59 21.10 29.58
N LEU A 359 16.74 20.03 28.78
CA LEU A 359 16.04 18.77 29.01
C LEU A 359 16.44 18.12 30.35
N GLU A 360 17.73 18.15 30.70
CA GLU A 360 18.19 17.66 32.01
C GLU A 360 17.62 18.49 33.16
N LYS A 361 17.64 19.82 33.04
CA LYS A 361 17.02 20.73 34.01
C LYS A 361 15.51 20.50 34.15
N VAL A 362 14.81 20.25 33.06
CA VAL A 362 13.39 19.84 33.08
C VAL A 362 13.24 18.57 33.91
N LYS A 363 13.95 17.48 33.59
CA LYS A 363 13.87 16.21 34.33
C LYS A 363 14.14 16.36 35.82
N ILE A 364 15.16 17.12 36.19
CA ILE A 364 15.54 17.34 37.60
C ILE A 364 14.48 18.20 38.29
N SER A 365 14.12 19.34 37.71
CA SER A 365 13.17 20.28 38.32
C SER A 365 11.77 19.67 38.47
N THR A 366 11.26 18.89 37.51
CA THR A 366 9.94 18.24 37.64
C THR A 366 9.85 17.37 38.89
N LYS A 367 10.92 16.67 39.27
CA LYS A 367 10.98 15.80 40.46
C LYS A 367 10.95 16.57 41.77
N THR A 368 11.30 17.85 41.74
CA THR A 368 11.26 18.72 42.93
C THR A 368 9.87 19.30 43.21
N HIS A 369 8.92 19.13 42.27
CA HIS A 369 7.58 19.69 42.42
C HIS A 369 6.81 18.99 43.57
N PRO A 370 6.10 19.72 44.46
CA PRO A 370 5.44 19.13 45.64
C PRO A 370 4.42 18.03 45.33
N ASN A 371 3.80 18.09 44.16
CA ASN A 371 2.81 17.12 43.69
C ASN A 371 3.41 15.97 42.86
N TYR A 372 4.73 15.90 42.67
CA TYR A 372 5.34 14.82 41.91
C TYR A 372 5.18 13.47 42.63
N LEU A 373 4.76 12.44 41.90
CA LEU A 373 4.66 11.06 42.39
C LEU A 373 5.78 10.19 41.83
N LYS A 374 5.78 10.04 40.50
CA LYS A 374 6.73 9.16 39.80
C LYS A 374 6.86 9.54 38.34
N GLU A 375 8.00 9.18 37.78
CA GLU A 375 8.27 9.20 36.35
C GLU A 375 7.68 7.94 35.70
N LEU A 376 7.07 8.12 34.53
CA LEU A 376 6.57 7.05 33.68
C LEU A 376 7.52 6.87 32.49
N ASN A 377 7.39 5.77 31.76
CA ASN A 377 8.22 5.51 30.58
C ASN A 377 8.15 6.70 29.59
N SER A 378 9.32 7.22 29.22
CA SER A 378 9.49 8.24 28.19
C SER A 378 9.21 7.64 26.81
N ASN A 379 8.48 8.37 25.97
CA ASN A 379 8.20 7.94 24.60
C ASN A 379 9.21 8.48 23.58
N ASP A 380 9.99 9.51 23.95
CA ASP A 380 10.96 10.19 23.09
C ASP A 380 12.02 10.90 23.95
N GLU A 381 13.14 11.34 23.38
CA GLU A 381 14.22 12.03 24.11
C GLU A 381 13.80 13.41 24.65
N ILE A 382 12.80 14.01 24.01
CA ILE A 382 12.26 15.35 24.33
C ILE A 382 10.89 15.30 25.04
N TRP A 383 10.37 14.09 25.29
CA TRP A 383 9.03 13.85 25.82
C TRP A 383 9.09 13.00 27.09
N PHE A 384 8.78 13.64 28.22
CA PHE A 384 8.74 13.01 29.53
C PHE A 384 7.30 12.87 30.03
N ASN A 385 7.02 11.75 30.69
CA ASN A 385 5.71 11.45 31.25
C ASN A 385 5.84 11.27 32.76
N TYR A 386 4.91 11.84 33.51
CA TYR A 386 4.93 11.82 34.96
C TYR A 386 3.53 11.58 35.53
N LYS A 387 3.49 11.03 36.74
CA LYS A 387 2.31 11.07 37.60
C LYS A 387 2.44 12.16 38.62
N PHE A 388 1.37 12.89 38.82
CA PHE A 388 1.25 13.98 39.78
C PHE A 388 0.01 13.78 40.65
N HIS A 389 0.05 14.34 41.86
CA HIS A 389 -1.14 14.54 42.68
C HIS A 389 -1.92 15.77 42.22
N LEU A 390 -3.23 15.74 42.39
CA LEU A 390 -4.04 16.93 42.21
C LEU A 390 -3.87 17.90 43.38
N ASN A 391 -3.92 19.20 43.11
CA ASN A 391 -3.93 20.22 44.15
C ASN A 391 -5.09 20.01 45.11
N GLY A 392 -4.78 19.87 46.41
CA GLY A 392 -5.78 19.71 47.48
C GLY A 392 -6.32 18.29 47.69
N ASP A 393 -6.01 17.33 46.80
CA ASP A 393 -6.43 15.92 46.94
C ASP A 393 -5.30 14.97 46.53
N ARG A 394 -4.54 14.49 47.53
CA ARG A 394 -3.43 13.55 47.34
C ARG A 394 -3.87 12.12 46.99
N ASN A 395 -5.14 11.77 47.14
CA ASN A 395 -5.61 10.45 46.76
C ASN A 395 -5.90 10.34 45.26
N ARG A 396 -5.88 11.48 44.55
CA ARG A 396 -6.08 11.54 43.10
C ARG A 396 -4.77 11.75 42.37
N GLU A 397 -4.60 10.96 41.33
CA GLU A 397 -3.47 11.03 40.42
C GLU A 397 -3.89 11.65 39.08
N LEU A 398 -2.96 12.37 38.45
CA LEU A 398 -3.07 12.86 37.09
C LEU A 398 -1.80 12.53 36.30
N ASP A 399 -1.98 12.32 35.00
CA ASP A 399 -0.91 12.11 34.05
C ASP A 399 -0.48 13.46 33.46
N LEU A 400 0.78 13.81 33.66
CA LEU A 400 1.42 15.00 33.12
C LEU A 400 2.44 14.60 32.04
N ALA A 401 2.25 15.09 30.82
CA ALA A 401 3.27 15.01 29.78
C ALA A 401 4.02 16.35 29.68
N VAL A 402 5.34 16.30 29.53
CA VAL A 402 6.18 17.47 29.28
C VAL A 402 6.92 17.22 27.97
N ILE A 403 6.64 18.04 26.96
CA ILE A 403 7.24 17.93 25.63
C ILE A 403 8.00 19.24 25.36
N SER A 404 9.30 19.13 25.10
CA SER A 404 10.16 20.29 24.85
C SER A 404 10.57 20.37 23.38
N PHE A 405 10.46 21.53 22.74
CA PHE A 405 10.85 21.73 21.34
C PHE A 405 11.92 22.80 21.22
N HIS A 406 12.93 22.56 20.39
CA HIS A 406 13.93 23.57 20.08
C HIS A 406 13.41 24.51 18.99
N LEU A 407 13.37 25.80 19.28
CA LEU A 407 12.88 26.84 18.35
C LEU A 407 13.99 27.83 18.02
N PRO A 408 14.12 28.23 16.74
CA PRO A 408 15.10 29.24 16.36
C PRO A 408 14.76 30.59 16.98
N LYS A 409 15.81 31.34 17.34
CA LYS A 409 15.70 32.74 17.76
C LYS A 409 15.32 33.66 16.60
#